data_AF-A0A3D2MA81-F1
#
_entry.id   AF-A0A3D2MA81-F1
#
_cell.length_a   1.000
_cell.length_b   1.000
_cell.length_c   1.000
_cell.angle_alpha   90.00
_cell.angle_beta   90.00
_cell.angle_gamma   90.00
#
_symmetry.space_group_name_H-M   'P 1'
#
loop_
_entity.id
_entity.type
_entity.pdbx_description
1 polymer ?
#
loop_
_entity_poly.entity_id
_entity_poly.type
_entity_poly.pdbx_seq_one_letter_code
_entity_poly.pdbx_strand_id
1 'polypeptide(L)'
;MNDIETMSANSDVQRLDFNTPALQRKRRIRALKDNLARWYVSIGGLAVLGAITLIFFYLAQVVVPMFQGAELEARDAQQPAWLADAGEPLLLAMEEQNQVAMRLGSDGQVRFFSVQTGEPLRSIELPLPTDSRIVSVGQDTPGNRRFVLGLDNGQVLVAEHNYKISYPDGKKTITPQLDYPFGEAPMDLDPQGRPIAHAAISLNGKTLMVAGATDGALQALRISATENLLTGETSLEQERLELPQLSEPIKALRIDPRHMWLFAVSGRASVDVFDLRRKHLNGRYKLLNGKGEITTVASLLGGISLMVGDSAGGIGQWFMV
;
A
#
# COMPACT_ATOMS: atom_id res chain seq x y z
N MET A 1 -27.49 47.98 -114.47
CA MET A 1 -27.06 46.77 -113.75
C MET A 1 -26.09 47.24 -112.66
N ASN A 2 -26.50 47.34 -111.40
CA ASN A 2 -26.61 46.23 -110.42
C ASN A 2 -25.25 45.53 -110.27
N ASP A 3 -24.58 45.41 -109.12
CA ASP A 3 -24.99 45.55 -107.71
C ASP A 3 -23.78 45.94 -106.82
N ILE A 4 -24.11 46.54 -105.68
CA ILE A 4 -23.25 46.74 -104.51
C ILE A 4 -23.17 45.40 -103.75
N GLU A 5 -22.02 45.00 -103.23
CA GLU A 5 -22.02 44.34 -101.92
C GLU A 5 -20.73 44.56 -101.11
N THR A 6 -20.98 44.89 -99.85
CA THR A 6 -20.08 45.41 -98.82
C THR A 6 -19.40 44.31 -98.01
N MET A 7 -18.24 44.69 -97.47
CA MET A 7 -17.44 44.05 -96.44
C MET A 7 -18.22 43.25 -95.37
N SER A 8 -17.59 42.18 -94.86
CA SER A 8 -17.68 41.82 -93.44
C SER A 8 -16.56 40.85 -93.04
N ALA A 9 -15.74 41.27 -92.08
CA ALA A 9 -14.70 40.47 -91.45
C ALA A 9 -15.32 39.28 -90.69
N ASN A 10 -14.83 38.07 -90.96
CA ASN A 10 -15.15 36.89 -90.17
C ASN A 10 -14.40 36.97 -88.82
N SER A 11 -15.07 37.46 -87.78
CA SER A 11 -14.65 37.25 -86.41
C SER A 11 -15.19 35.91 -85.91
N ASP A 12 -14.47 34.82 -86.20
CA ASP A 12 -14.70 33.53 -85.55
C ASP A 12 -14.21 33.60 -84.10
N VAL A 13 -15.01 34.22 -83.23
CA VAL A 13 -14.87 34.03 -81.80
C VAL A 13 -15.40 32.63 -81.51
N GLN A 14 -14.49 31.66 -81.35
CA GLN A 14 -14.82 30.35 -80.80
C GLN A 14 -15.57 30.57 -79.48
N ARG A 15 -16.90 30.45 -79.52
CA ARG A 15 -17.74 30.44 -78.33
C ARG A 15 -17.41 29.17 -77.55
N LEU A 16 -16.61 29.33 -76.50
CA LEU A 16 -16.38 28.30 -75.49
C LEU A 16 -17.75 27.85 -74.94
N ASP A 17 -18.22 26.67 -75.36
CA ASP A 17 -19.45 26.10 -74.85
C ASP A 17 -19.20 25.42 -73.50
N PHE A 18 -19.47 26.17 -72.44
CA PHE A 18 -19.38 25.71 -71.05
C PHE A 18 -20.45 24.68 -70.67
N ASN A 19 -21.32 24.28 -71.61
CA ASN A 19 -22.43 23.35 -71.41
C ASN A 19 -22.28 22.05 -72.22
N THR A 20 -21.07 21.68 -72.62
CA THR A 20 -20.84 20.34 -73.19
C THR A 20 -21.27 19.23 -72.22
N PRO A 21 -21.86 18.11 -72.71
CA PRO A 21 -22.40 17.05 -71.86
C PRO A 21 -21.39 16.47 -70.85
N ALA A 22 -20.12 16.42 -71.23
CA ALA A 22 -19.01 15.96 -70.38
C ALA A 22 -18.73 16.91 -69.19
N LEU A 23 -18.80 18.23 -69.40
CA LEU A 23 -18.62 19.22 -68.35
C LEU A 23 -19.81 19.25 -67.39
N GLN A 24 -21.04 19.09 -67.91
CA GLN A 24 -22.24 18.97 -67.08
C GLN A 24 -22.20 17.71 -66.19
N ARG A 25 -21.75 16.56 -66.73
CA ARG A 25 -21.57 15.34 -65.94
C ARG A 25 -20.50 15.51 -64.85
N LYS A 26 -19.36 16.14 -65.16
CA LYS A 26 -18.31 16.46 -64.16
C LYS A 26 -18.84 17.41 -63.07
N ARG A 27 -19.62 18.43 -63.43
CA ARG A 27 -20.27 19.34 -62.46
C ARG A 27 -21.26 18.61 -61.55
N ARG A 28 -22.09 17.71 -62.09
CA ARG A 28 -23.03 16.87 -61.31
C ARG A 28 -22.29 15.94 -60.35
N ILE A 29 -21.22 15.29 -60.80
CA ILE A 29 -20.40 14.41 -59.94
C ILE A 29 -19.70 15.22 -58.84
N ARG A 30 -19.17 16.41 -59.16
CA ARG A 30 -18.57 17.30 -58.16
C ARG A 30 -19.61 17.77 -57.13
N ALA A 31 -20.79 18.19 -57.58
CA ALA A 31 -21.88 18.60 -56.69
C ALA A 31 -22.32 17.46 -55.74
N LEU A 32 -22.35 16.21 -56.24
CA LEU A 32 -22.64 15.04 -55.44
C LEU A 32 -21.53 14.74 -54.42
N LYS A 33 -20.26 14.83 -54.82
CA LYS A 33 -19.10 14.69 -53.92
C LYS A 33 -19.09 15.78 -52.83
N ASP A 34 -19.36 17.02 -53.20
CA ASP A 34 -19.42 18.15 -52.26
C ASP A 34 -20.56 17.97 -51.25
N ASN A 35 -21.72 17.47 -51.68
CA ASN A 35 -22.84 17.16 -50.79
C ASN A 35 -22.54 15.99 -49.83
N LEU A 36 -21.93 14.91 -50.34
CA LEU A 36 -21.51 13.77 -49.51
C LEU A 36 -20.45 14.16 -48.49
N ALA A 37 -19.46 14.96 -48.89
CA ALA A 37 -18.43 15.46 -47.99
C ALA A 37 -19.04 16.33 -46.88
N ARG A 38 -20.01 17.20 -47.22
CA ARG A 38 -20.72 18.02 -46.23
C ARG A 38 -21.51 17.17 -45.24
N TRP A 39 -22.17 16.12 -45.70
CA TRP A 39 -22.88 15.16 -44.85
C TRP A 39 -21.93 14.40 -43.93
N TYR A 40 -20.81 13.90 -44.46
CA TYR A 40 -19.80 13.18 -43.69
C TYR A 40 -19.20 14.04 -42.58
N VAL A 41 -18.81 15.28 -42.89
CA VAL A 41 -18.28 16.21 -41.88
C VAL A 41 -19.33 16.57 -40.83
N SER A 42 -20.58 16.77 -41.22
CA SER A 42 -21.66 17.11 -40.28
C SER A 42 -21.99 15.96 -39.34
N ILE A 43 -22.13 14.74 -39.88
CA ILE A 43 -22.37 13.53 -39.07
C ILE A 43 -21.16 13.25 -38.18
N GLY A 44 -19.94 13.34 -38.71
CA GLY A 44 -18.72 13.15 -37.95
C GLY A 44 -18.58 14.16 -36.81
N GLY A 45 -18.82 15.44 -37.07
CA GLY A 45 -18.81 16.49 -36.05
C GLY A 45 -19.88 16.28 -34.98
N LEU A 46 -21.11 15.91 -35.36
CA LEU A 46 -22.18 15.61 -34.42
C LEU A 46 -21.89 14.36 -33.59
N ALA A 47 -21.30 13.33 -34.20
CA ALA A 47 -20.87 12.11 -33.51
C ALA A 47 -19.75 12.42 -32.49
N VAL A 48 -18.77 13.24 -32.86
CA VAL A 48 -17.70 13.68 -31.94
C VAL A 48 -18.28 14.51 -30.80
N LEU A 49 -19.18 15.46 -31.09
CA LEU A 49 -19.85 16.24 -30.05
C LEU A 49 -20.65 15.35 -29.10
N GLY A 50 -21.38 14.37 -29.65
CA GLY A 50 -22.10 13.37 -28.87
C GLY A 50 -21.16 12.53 -28.00
N ALA A 51 -20.04 12.07 -28.54
CA ALA A 51 -19.04 11.30 -27.81
C ALA A 51 -18.41 12.12 -26.67
N ILE A 52 -18.01 13.37 -26.93
CA ILE A 52 -17.48 14.28 -25.90
C ILE A 52 -18.52 14.50 -24.79
N THR A 53 -19.78 14.76 -25.17
CA THR A 53 -20.88 14.94 -24.21
C THR A 53 -21.09 13.68 -23.35
N LEU A 54 -21.04 12.50 -23.96
CA LEU A 54 -21.16 11.22 -23.25
C LEU A 54 -20.00 11.01 -22.27
N ILE A 55 -18.77 11.33 -22.69
CA ILE A 55 -17.59 11.29 -21.81
C ILE A 55 -17.78 12.25 -20.63
N PHE A 56 -18.28 13.47 -20.85
CA PHE A 56 -18.56 14.41 -19.76
C PHE A 56 -19.58 13.85 -18.77
N PHE A 57 -20.69 13.27 -19.22
CA PHE A 57 -21.67 12.65 -18.33
C PHE A 57 -21.09 11.45 -17.57
N TYR A 58 -20.30 10.61 -18.25
CA TYR A 58 -19.61 9.50 -17.62
C TYR A 58 -18.65 9.99 -16.52
N LEU A 59 -17.82 11.00 -16.82
CA LEU A 59 -16.91 11.58 -15.83
C LEU A 59 -17.67 12.21 -14.66
N ALA A 60 -18.76 12.93 -14.92
CA ALA A 60 -19.61 13.48 -13.87
C ALA A 60 -20.17 12.37 -12.97
N GLN A 61 -20.68 11.28 -13.56
CA GLN A 61 -21.18 10.11 -12.81
C GLN A 61 -20.09 9.47 -11.93
N VAL A 62 -18.85 9.38 -12.41
CA VAL A 62 -17.73 8.81 -11.65
C VAL A 62 -17.25 9.74 -10.55
N VAL A 63 -17.30 11.05 -10.77
CA VAL A 63 -16.75 12.06 -9.86
C VAL A 63 -17.73 12.47 -8.76
N VAL A 64 -19.04 12.56 -9.03
CA VAL A 64 -20.05 12.93 -8.02
C VAL A 64 -19.97 12.10 -6.73
N PRO A 65 -19.77 10.76 -6.76
CA PRO A 65 -19.58 9.96 -5.57
C PRO A 65 -18.39 10.37 -4.71
N MET A 66 -17.31 10.92 -5.28
CA MET A 66 -16.15 11.38 -4.51
C MET A 66 -16.45 12.59 -3.61
N PHE A 67 -17.54 13.32 -3.88
CA PHE A 67 -18.01 14.43 -3.06
C PHE A 67 -19.05 14.02 -2.02
N GLN A 68 -19.50 12.76 -2.02
CA GLN A 68 -20.41 12.25 -1.00
C GLN A 68 -19.63 12.02 0.30
N GLY A 69 -20.29 12.26 1.44
CA GLY A 69 -19.71 11.97 2.74
C GLY A 69 -19.53 10.46 2.94
N ALA A 70 -18.63 10.08 3.86
CA ALA A 70 -18.53 8.69 4.29
C ALA A 70 -19.72 8.36 5.22
N GLU A 71 -20.45 7.30 4.91
CA GLU A 71 -21.48 6.75 5.79
C GLU A 71 -20.96 5.47 6.46
N LEU A 72 -21.30 5.30 7.74
CA LEU A 72 -20.93 4.13 8.54
C LEU A 72 -22.21 3.46 9.00
N GLU A 73 -22.48 2.27 8.45
CA GLU A 73 -23.58 1.42 8.90
C GLU A 73 -23.07 0.42 9.93
N ALA A 74 -23.68 0.40 11.11
CA ALA A 74 -23.44 -0.64 12.09
C ALA A 74 -24.02 -1.97 11.59
N ARG A 75 -23.22 -3.03 11.61
CA ARG A 75 -23.64 -4.40 11.35
C ARG A 75 -23.31 -5.26 12.55
N ASP A 76 -24.04 -6.37 12.70
CA ASP A 76 -23.73 -7.36 13.72
C ASP A 76 -22.30 -7.89 13.51
N ALA A 77 -21.55 -7.97 14.61
CA ALA A 77 -20.21 -8.51 14.58
C ALA A 77 -20.26 -9.99 14.20
N GLN A 78 -19.36 -10.41 13.30
CA GLN A 78 -19.22 -11.82 12.97
C GLN A 78 -18.69 -12.58 14.21
N GLN A 79 -19.37 -13.66 14.57
CA GLN A 79 -19.02 -14.52 15.71
C GLN A 79 -18.87 -15.97 15.23
N PRO A 80 -17.85 -16.27 14.40
CA PRO A 80 -17.65 -17.63 13.94
C PRO A 80 -17.28 -18.55 15.12
N ALA A 81 -17.70 -19.81 15.08
CA ALA A 81 -17.56 -20.72 16.23
C ALA A 81 -16.12 -20.86 16.75
N TRP A 82 -15.13 -20.83 15.85
CA TRP A 82 -13.71 -20.93 16.21
C TRP A 82 -13.21 -19.74 17.04
N LEU A 83 -13.91 -18.59 17.03
CA LEU A 83 -13.51 -17.40 17.76
C LEU A 83 -13.66 -17.57 19.29
N ALA A 84 -14.60 -18.42 19.73
CA ALA A 84 -14.88 -18.64 21.15
C ALA A 84 -13.63 -19.13 21.92
N ASP A 85 -12.80 -19.95 21.28
CA ASP A 85 -11.60 -20.54 21.89
C ASP A 85 -10.29 -19.88 21.40
N ALA A 86 -10.36 -18.75 20.70
CA ALA A 86 -9.22 -18.19 19.98
C ALA A 86 -8.31 -17.27 20.82
N GLY A 87 -8.63 -17.05 22.10
CA GLY A 87 -7.87 -16.16 23.00
C GLY A 87 -8.03 -14.67 22.71
N GLU A 88 -7.13 -13.83 23.22
CA GLU A 88 -7.10 -12.39 22.91
C GLU A 88 -6.49 -12.16 21.51
N PRO A 89 -7.06 -11.28 20.67
CA PRO A 89 -6.47 -10.94 19.38
C PRO A 89 -5.22 -10.07 19.58
N LEU A 90 -4.04 -10.59 19.23
CA LEU A 90 -2.78 -9.85 19.27
C LEU A 90 -2.50 -9.07 17.98
N LEU A 91 -2.96 -9.59 16.84
CA LEU A 91 -2.84 -8.92 15.55
C LEU A 91 -4.00 -9.33 14.65
N LEU A 92 -4.56 -8.34 13.95
CA LEU A 92 -5.52 -8.54 12.85
C LEU A 92 -4.93 -7.92 11.58
N ALA A 93 -5.00 -8.67 10.49
CA ALA A 93 -4.60 -8.20 9.17
C ALA A 93 -5.61 -8.66 8.12
N MET A 94 -5.66 -7.94 7.00
CA MET A 94 -6.56 -8.26 5.89
C MET A 94 -5.77 -8.19 4.58
N GLU A 95 -6.06 -9.13 3.69
CA GLU A 95 -5.52 -9.15 2.33
C GLU A 95 -6.06 -7.98 1.51
N GLU A 96 -5.31 -7.54 0.50
CA GLU A 96 -5.54 -6.32 -0.29
C GLU A 96 -6.93 -6.23 -0.94
N GLN A 97 -7.53 -7.37 -1.28
CA GLN A 97 -8.86 -7.43 -1.91
C GLN A 97 -9.99 -7.65 -0.90
N ASN A 98 -9.69 -7.57 0.40
CA ASN A 98 -10.63 -7.75 1.51
C ASN A 98 -11.37 -9.09 1.48
N GLN A 99 -10.74 -10.15 0.96
CA GLN A 99 -11.36 -11.48 0.87
C GLN A 99 -10.94 -12.39 2.02
N VAL A 100 -9.67 -12.30 2.44
CA VAL A 100 -9.08 -13.13 3.50
C VAL A 100 -8.54 -12.25 4.61
N ALA A 101 -8.94 -12.52 5.85
CA ALA A 101 -8.36 -11.94 7.04
C ALA A 101 -7.44 -12.93 7.75
N MET A 102 -6.51 -12.40 8.52
CA MET A 102 -5.62 -13.11 9.42
C MET A 102 -5.85 -12.59 10.84
N ARG A 103 -5.89 -13.52 11.80
CA ARG A 103 -5.86 -13.21 13.22
C ARG A 103 -4.75 -14.00 13.89
N LEU A 104 -3.88 -13.31 14.62
CA LEU A 104 -2.97 -13.92 15.60
C LEU A 104 -3.62 -13.87 16.97
N GLY A 105 -3.79 -15.03 17.61
CA GLY A 105 -4.24 -15.12 18.99
C GLY A 105 -3.10 -15.13 19.99
N SER A 106 -3.41 -14.85 21.26
CA SER A 106 -2.51 -15.02 22.40
C SER A 106 -2.08 -16.47 22.64
N ASP A 107 -2.77 -17.41 22.01
CA ASP A 107 -2.47 -18.85 21.99
C ASP A 107 -1.35 -19.23 20.99
N GLY A 108 -0.76 -18.25 20.29
CA GLY A 108 0.28 -18.51 19.31
C GLY A 108 -0.22 -19.10 18.00
N GLN A 109 -1.54 -19.12 17.76
CA GLN A 109 -2.12 -19.58 16.51
C GLN A 109 -2.47 -18.43 15.58
N VAL A 110 -2.00 -18.54 14.34
CA VAL A 110 -2.39 -17.68 13.22
C VAL A 110 -3.54 -18.34 12.46
N ARG A 111 -4.72 -17.73 12.52
CA ARG A 111 -5.94 -18.20 11.85
C ARG A 111 -6.26 -17.28 10.68
N PHE A 112 -6.34 -17.86 9.50
CA PHE A 112 -6.84 -17.21 8.29
C PHE A 112 -8.31 -17.60 8.09
N PHE A 113 -9.13 -16.62 7.71
CA PHE A 113 -10.56 -16.81 7.54
C PHE A 113 -11.13 -15.90 6.46
N SER A 114 -12.27 -16.28 5.89
CA SER A 114 -13.03 -15.48 4.94
C SER A 114 -13.57 -14.23 5.62
N VAL A 115 -13.31 -13.05 5.06
CA VAL A 115 -13.86 -11.78 5.58
C VAL A 115 -15.38 -11.72 5.43
N GLN A 116 -15.92 -12.35 4.38
CA GLN A 116 -17.34 -12.30 4.08
C GLN A 116 -18.16 -13.24 4.96
N THR A 117 -17.65 -14.46 5.22
CA THR A 117 -18.40 -15.53 5.89
C THR A 117 -17.91 -15.84 7.30
N GLY A 118 -16.70 -15.41 7.68
CA GLY A 118 -16.05 -15.79 8.93
C GLY A 118 -15.52 -17.23 8.94
N GLU A 119 -15.68 -17.97 7.85
CA GLU A 119 -15.27 -19.37 7.77
C GLU A 119 -13.74 -19.50 7.83
N PRO A 120 -13.22 -20.45 8.63
CA PRO A 120 -11.78 -20.67 8.73
C PRO A 120 -11.26 -21.26 7.42
N LEU A 121 -10.16 -20.71 6.92
CA LEU A 121 -9.46 -21.15 5.72
C LEU A 121 -8.22 -21.97 6.06
N ARG A 122 -7.44 -21.52 7.06
CA ARG A 122 -6.20 -22.17 7.49
C ARG A 122 -5.85 -21.77 8.92
N SER A 123 -5.35 -22.70 9.72
CA SER A 123 -4.71 -22.39 11.00
C SER A 123 -3.24 -22.82 10.95
N ILE A 124 -2.36 -22.01 11.51
CA ILE A 124 -0.92 -22.25 11.58
C ILE A 124 -0.48 -21.98 13.01
N GLU A 125 0.15 -22.97 13.64
CA GLU A 125 0.81 -22.81 14.94
C GLU A 125 2.19 -22.19 14.72
N LEU A 126 2.51 -21.16 15.50
CA LEU A 126 3.82 -20.53 15.45
C LEU A 126 4.87 -21.43 16.12
N PRO A 127 6.11 -21.50 15.60
CA PRO A 127 7.21 -22.26 16.17
C PRO A 127 7.79 -21.55 17.42
N LEU A 128 6.96 -21.39 18.45
CA LEU A 128 7.35 -20.79 19.71
C LEU A 128 8.13 -21.81 20.57
N PRO A 129 9.16 -21.38 21.30
CA PRO A 129 9.85 -22.23 22.26
C PRO A 129 8.89 -22.75 23.33
N THR A 130 9.15 -23.95 23.85
CA THR A 130 8.39 -24.52 24.97
C THR A 130 8.39 -23.56 26.15
N ASP A 131 7.24 -23.43 26.82
CA ASP A 131 7.04 -22.56 27.99
C ASP A 131 7.28 -21.05 27.76
N SER A 132 7.33 -20.61 26.50
CA SER A 132 7.36 -19.17 26.17
C SER A 132 5.97 -18.64 25.81
N ARG A 133 5.78 -17.33 25.96
CA ARG A 133 4.55 -16.64 25.49
C ARG A 133 4.87 -15.35 24.75
N ILE A 134 3.91 -14.94 23.91
CA ILE A 134 3.97 -13.66 23.21
C ILE A 134 3.67 -12.53 24.20
N VAL A 135 4.57 -11.55 24.25
CA VAL A 135 4.47 -10.36 25.12
C VAL A 135 4.14 -9.11 24.30
N SER A 136 4.68 -9.01 23.08
CA SER A 136 4.45 -7.86 22.23
C SER A 136 4.42 -8.23 20.75
N VAL A 137 3.75 -7.38 19.97
CA VAL A 137 3.73 -7.46 18.51
C VAL A 137 4.23 -6.13 17.95
N GLY A 138 5.24 -6.20 17.09
CA GLY A 138 5.72 -5.09 16.28
C GLY A 138 5.33 -5.32 14.82
N GLN A 139 4.87 -4.27 14.14
CA GLN A 139 4.61 -4.31 12.70
C GLN A 139 5.61 -3.41 11.97
N ASP A 140 5.95 -3.79 10.75
CA ASP A 140 6.68 -2.93 9.81
C ASP A 140 5.76 -1.78 9.32
N THR A 141 6.27 -0.86 8.50
CA THR A 141 5.47 0.26 8.00
C THR A 141 4.20 -0.18 7.28
N PRO A 142 3.11 0.63 7.33
CA PRO A 142 1.85 0.28 6.67
C PRO A 142 2.02 -0.14 5.22
N GLY A 143 1.32 -1.22 4.84
CA GLY A 143 1.42 -1.85 3.51
C GLY A 143 2.35 -3.06 3.48
N ASN A 144 3.26 -3.19 4.45
CA ASN A 144 4.07 -4.38 4.61
C ASN A 144 3.30 -5.45 5.39
N ARG A 145 3.52 -6.73 5.04
CA ARG A 145 2.85 -7.88 5.66
C ARG A 145 3.69 -8.55 6.75
N ARG A 146 4.69 -7.83 7.25
CA ARG A 146 5.73 -8.34 8.15
C ARG A 146 5.48 -7.86 9.56
N PHE A 147 5.65 -8.77 10.50
CA PHE A 147 5.55 -8.50 11.92
C PHE A 147 6.65 -9.26 12.68
N VAL A 148 6.89 -8.79 13.89
CA VAL A 148 7.80 -9.40 14.86
C VAL A 148 7.03 -9.64 16.16
N LEU A 149 7.25 -10.79 16.76
CA LEU A 149 6.73 -11.14 18.07
C LEU A 149 7.86 -11.03 19.08
N GLY A 150 7.65 -10.26 20.14
CA GLY A 150 8.51 -10.25 21.32
C GLY A 150 8.03 -11.31 22.31
N LEU A 151 8.94 -12.18 22.76
CA LEU A 151 8.63 -13.25 23.71
C LEU A 151 9.08 -12.88 25.14
N ASP A 152 8.56 -13.61 26.12
CA ASP A 152 8.90 -13.40 27.54
C ASP A 152 10.29 -13.95 27.94
N ASN A 153 10.92 -14.71 27.07
CA ASN A 153 12.25 -15.30 27.25
C ASN A 153 13.37 -14.51 26.53
N GLY A 154 13.13 -13.26 26.12
CA GLY A 154 14.12 -12.42 25.44
C GLY A 154 14.31 -12.68 23.94
N GLN A 155 13.55 -13.62 23.38
CA GLN A 155 13.62 -13.94 21.96
C GLN A 155 12.59 -13.15 21.14
N VAL A 156 12.82 -13.12 19.83
CA VAL A 156 11.89 -12.57 18.84
C VAL A 156 11.65 -13.52 17.68
N LEU A 157 10.41 -13.60 17.21
CA LEU A 157 10.05 -14.35 16.01
C LEU A 157 9.59 -13.38 14.91
N VAL A 158 10.21 -13.46 13.74
CA VAL A 158 9.85 -12.63 12.58
C VAL A 158 9.07 -13.48 11.60
N ALA A 159 7.89 -12.99 11.20
CA ALA A 159 7.04 -13.69 10.25
C ALA A 159 6.39 -12.71 9.27
N GLU A 160 5.98 -13.25 8.13
CA GLU A 160 5.32 -12.50 7.06
C GLU A 160 4.11 -13.27 6.55
N HIS A 161 2.94 -12.64 6.55
CA HIS A 161 1.74 -13.28 6.02
C HIS A 161 1.63 -13.03 4.52
N ASN A 162 1.38 -14.08 3.74
CA ASN A 162 1.32 -13.99 2.28
C ASN A 162 0.11 -14.73 1.72
N TYR A 163 -0.33 -14.30 0.53
CA TYR A 163 -1.57 -14.75 -0.09
C TYR A 163 -1.28 -15.15 -1.55
N LYS A 164 -1.12 -16.45 -1.80
CA LYS A 164 -0.83 -16.96 -3.15
C LYS A 164 -2.11 -17.07 -3.95
N ILE A 165 -2.14 -16.44 -5.12
CA ILE A 165 -3.26 -16.54 -6.07
C ILE A 165 -2.98 -17.68 -7.03
N SER A 166 -3.91 -18.63 -7.11
CA SER A 166 -3.88 -19.72 -8.09
C SER A 166 -5.23 -19.84 -8.79
N TYR A 167 -5.28 -20.61 -9.88
CA TYR A 167 -6.50 -20.86 -10.67
C TYR A 167 -6.78 -22.36 -10.87
N PRO A 168 -6.91 -23.16 -9.78
CA PRO A 168 -7.32 -24.55 -9.91
C PRO A 168 -8.68 -24.63 -10.62
N ASP A 169 -8.80 -25.46 -11.65
CA ASP A 169 -10.01 -25.64 -12.45
C ASP A 169 -10.59 -24.31 -13.01
N GLY A 170 -9.73 -23.33 -13.28
CA GLY A 170 -10.12 -22.01 -13.78
C GLY A 170 -10.79 -21.10 -12.75
N LYS A 171 -10.81 -21.49 -11.47
CA LYS A 171 -11.37 -20.68 -10.37
C LYS A 171 -10.28 -20.00 -9.58
N LYS A 172 -10.39 -18.68 -9.40
CA LYS A 172 -9.46 -17.91 -8.57
C LYS A 172 -9.54 -18.39 -7.12
N THR A 173 -8.40 -18.84 -6.59
CA THR A 173 -8.25 -19.31 -5.22
C THR A 173 -7.11 -18.57 -4.55
N ILE A 174 -7.39 -18.00 -3.37
CA ILE A 174 -6.39 -17.33 -2.53
C ILE A 174 -5.97 -18.31 -1.42
N THR A 175 -4.71 -18.72 -1.46
CA THR A 175 -4.12 -19.61 -0.45
C THR A 175 -3.26 -18.79 0.51
N PRO A 176 -3.73 -18.55 1.75
CA PRO A 176 -2.91 -17.88 2.74
C PRO A 176 -1.77 -18.79 3.23
N GLN A 177 -0.64 -18.18 3.52
CA GLN A 177 0.52 -18.81 4.13
C GLN A 177 1.24 -17.84 5.06
N LEU A 178 2.09 -18.39 5.92
CA LEU A 178 3.01 -17.64 6.76
C LEU A 178 4.42 -18.03 6.36
N ASP A 179 5.23 -17.05 6.01
CA ASP A 179 6.61 -17.22 5.59
C ASP A 179 7.56 -16.68 6.69
N TYR A 180 8.74 -17.28 6.78
CA TYR A 180 9.78 -16.92 7.75
C TYR A 180 11.07 -16.53 7.01
N PRO A 181 11.14 -15.29 6.48
CA PRO A 181 12.23 -14.89 5.58
C PRO A 181 13.60 -14.81 6.24
N PHE A 182 13.66 -14.87 7.57
CA PHE A 182 14.89 -14.88 8.38
C PHE A 182 15.01 -16.17 9.21
N GLY A 183 14.33 -17.25 8.80
CA GLY A 183 14.31 -18.53 9.48
C GLY A 183 13.13 -18.70 10.44
N GLU A 184 12.70 -19.96 10.61
CA GLU A 184 11.54 -20.31 11.45
C GLU A 184 11.86 -20.25 12.95
N ALA A 185 13.14 -20.39 13.32
CA ALA A 185 13.57 -20.36 14.71
C ALA A 185 13.54 -18.92 15.26
N PRO A 186 12.98 -18.69 16.46
CA PRO A 186 13.13 -17.43 17.18
C PRO A 186 14.60 -17.05 17.39
N MET A 187 14.88 -15.75 17.36
CA MET A 187 16.22 -15.19 17.49
C MET A 187 16.42 -14.52 18.85
N ASP A 188 17.61 -14.62 19.42
CA ASP A 188 17.94 -14.01 20.71
C ASP A 188 18.15 -12.49 20.57
N LEU A 189 17.16 -11.70 21.02
CA LEU A 189 17.26 -10.24 21.03
C LEU A 189 17.85 -9.73 22.35
N ASP A 190 17.39 -10.24 23.49
CA ASP A 190 17.96 -9.99 24.81
C ASP A 190 18.59 -11.27 25.40
N PRO A 191 19.93 -11.41 25.39
CA PRO A 191 20.63 -12.57 25.94
C PRO A 191 20.41 -12.79 27.45
N GLN A 192 19.89 -11.80 28.18
CA GLN A 192 19.53 -11.95 29.59
C GLN A 192 18.16 -12.62 29.78
N GLY A 193 17.44 -12.91 28.70
CA GLY A 193 16.16 -13.61 28.73
C GLY A 193 15.00 -12.78 29.28
N ARG A 194 15.12 -11.44 29.27
CA ARG A 194 14.07 -10.54 29.79
C ARG A 194 12.91 -10.40 28.78
N PRO A 195 11.66 -10.26 29.23
CA PRO A 195 10.52 -10.09 28.34
C PRO A 195 10.63 -8.88 27.40
N ILE A 196 10.46 -9.11 26.09
CA ILE A 196 10.45 -8.05 25.08
C ILE A 196 9.07 -7.34 25.11
N ALA A 197 8.96 -6.31 25.94
CA ALA A 197 7.73 -5.55 26.19
C ALA A 197 7.25 -4.75 24.97
N HIS A 198 8.17 -4.27 24.15
CA HIS A 198 7.87 -3.63 22.87
C HIS A 198 8.84 -4.11 21.80
N ALA A 199 8.34 -4.39 20.61
CA ALA A 199 9.16 -4.79 19.47
C ALA A 199 8.90 -3.88 18.27
N ALA A 200 9.93 -3.69 17.45
CA ALA A 200 9.86 -3.00 16.17
C ALA A 200 10.67 -3.75 15.13
N ILE A 201 10.22 -3.64 13.88
CA ILE A 201 10.82 -4.34 12.75
C ILE A 201 10.83 -3.42 11.52
N SER A 202 11.86 -3.55 10.70
CA SER A 202 11.93 -2.93 9.38
C SER A 202 12.80 -3.77 8.46
N LEU A 203 12.37 -3.97 7.21
CA LEU A 203 13.17 -4.59 6.17
C LEU A 203 13.59 -3.57 5.12
N ASN A 204 14.90 -3.51 4.81
CA ASN A 204 15.45 -2.71 3.73
C ASN A 204 16.35 -3.57 2.84
N GLY A 205 15.87 -3.88 1.63
CA GLY A 205 16.54 -4.82 0.74
C GLY A 205 16.62 -6.20 1.38
N LYS A 206 17.85 -6.69 1.62
CA LYS A 206 18.12 -7.97 2.30
C LYS A 206 18.53 -7.81 3.78
N THR A 207 18.46 -6.59 4.31
CA THR A 207 18.82 -6.29 5.69
C THR A 207 17.58 -6.06 6.52
N LEU A 208 17.38 -6.86 7.55
CA LEU A 208 16.36 -6.72 8.57
C LEU A 208 16.93 -5.95 9.77
N MET A 209 16.14 -5.03 10.31
CA MET A 209 16.38 -4.40 11.60
C MET A 209 15.28 -4.83 12.56
N VAL A 210 15.67 -5.35 13.72
CA VAL A 210 14.75 -5.65 14.82
C VAL A 210 15.20 -4.88 16.05
N ALA A 211 14.28 -4.24 16.75
CA ALA A 211 14.53 -3.60 18.03
C ALA A 211 13.52 -4.07 19.07
N GLY A 212 13.97 -4.13 20.32
CA GLY A 212 13.19 -4.60 21.45
C GLY A 212 13.48 -3.78 22.68
N ALA A 213 12.43 -3.50 23.46
CA ALA A 213 12.55 -2.84 24.74
C ALA A 213 12.18 -3.79 25.88
N THR A 214 13.00 -3.79 26.93
CA THR A 214 12.71 -4.41 28.23
C THR A 214 12.69 -3.28 29.26
N ASP A 215 11.50 -2.71 29.50
CA ASP A 215 11.28 -1.44 30.22
C ASP A 215 12.04 -0.24 29.62
N GLY A 216 13.16 0.15 30.23
CA GLY A 216 14.06 1.22 29.75
C GLY A 216 15.28 0.69 28.99
N ALA A 217 15.51 -0.63 29.01
CA ALA A 217 16.61 -1.24 28.30
C ALA A 217 16.26 -1.48 26.82
N LEU A 218 17.13 -1.05 25.92
CA LEU A 218 16.93 -1.08 24.48
C LEU A 218 17.95 -2.01 23.82
N GLN A 219 17.44 -2.98 23.07
CA GLN A 219 18.21 -3.93 22.27
C GLN A 219 17.88 -3.73 20.80
N ALA A 220 18.89 -3.83 19.93
CA ALA A 220 18.67 -3.81 18.49
C ALA A 220 19.63 -4.77 17.78
N LEU A 221 19.10 -5.43 16.75
CA LEU A 221 19.79 -6.42 15.94
C LEU A 221 19.62 -6.08 14.47
N ARG A 222 20.74 -6.01 13.75
CA ARG A 222 20.76 -5.93 12.30
C ARG A 222 21.09 -7.30 11.74
N ILE A 223 20.26 -7.81 10.84
CA ILE A 223 20.42 -9.13 10.24
C ILE A 223 20.50 -8.97 8.73
N SER A 224 21.59 -9.41 8.12
CA SER A 224 21.76 -9.38 6.67
C SER A 224 21.64 -10.78 6.09
N ALA A 225 20.73 -10.97 5.13
CA ALA A 225 20.58 -12.23 4.42
C ALA A 225 21.43 -12.22 3.14
N THR A 226 22.38 -13.14 3.04
CA THR A 226 23.24 -13.33 1.86
C THR A 226 22.91 -14.67 1.24
N GLU A 227 22.59 -14.65 -0.05
CA GLU A 227 22.29 -15.86 -0.82
C GLU A 227 23.51 -16.25 -1.63
N ASN A 228 23.95 -17.49 -1.48
CA ASN A 228 25.03 -18.06 -2.28
C ASN A 228 24.51 -18.36 -3.69
N LEU A 229 25.01 -17.65 -4.70
CA LEU A 229 24.56 -17.81 -6.09
C LEU A 229 24.89 -19.18 -6.70
N LEU A 230 25.84 -19.93 -6.12
CA LEU A 230 26.23 -21.26 -6.60
C LEU A 230 25.41 -22.37 -5.94
N THR A 231 25.12 -22.25 -4.64
CA THR A 231 24.42 -23.30 -3.87
C THR A 231 22.94 -22.99 -3.62
N GLY A 232 22.52 -21.73 -3.76
CA GLY A 232 21.18 -21.25 -3.38
C GLY A 232 20.97 -21.13 -1.87
N GLU A 233 21.98 -21.44 -1.06
CA GLU A 233 21.87 -21.37 0.40
C GLU A 233 21.87 -19.92 0.89
N THR A 234 20.96 -19.60 1.80
CA THR A 234 20.90 -18.29 2.46
C THR A 234 21.63 -18.36 3.80
N SER A 235 22.65 -17.52 3.99
CA SER A 235 23.30 -17.27 5.27
C SER A 235 22.76 -15.99 5.90
N LEU A 236 22.65 -15.97 7.24
CA LEU A 236 22.23 -14.82 8.02
C LEU A 236 23.41 -14.32 8.84
N GLU A 237 23.81 -13.08 8.62
CA GLU A 237 24.82 -12.39 9.43
C GLU A 237 24.13 -11.44 10.41
N GLN A 238 24.43 -11.59 11.70
CA GLN A 238 23.81 -10.79 12.76
C GLN A 238 24.82 -9.81 13.38
N GLU A 239 24.43 -8.55 13.50
CA GLU A 239 25.18 -7.49 14.16
C GLU A 239 24.32 -6.88 15.28
N ARG A 240 24.78 -6.99 16.54
CA ARG A 240 24.15 -6.31 17.68
C ARG A 240 24.51 -4.82 17.68
N LEU A 241 23.51 -3.97 17.84
CA LEU A 241 23.68 -2.54 17.95
C LEU A 241 23.61 -2.13 19.43
N GLU A 242 24.75 -1.73 19.97
CA GLU A 242 24.85 -1.14 21.31
C GLU A 242 24.29 0.28 21.29
N LEU A 243 23.04 0.44 21.74
CA LEU A 243 22.36 1.74 21.84
C LEU A 243 22.39 2.27 23.28
N PRO A 244 22.42 3.60 23.50
CA PRO A 244 22.24 4.16 24.82
C PRO A 244 20.92 3.72 25.45
N GLN A 245 20.94 3.41 26.74
CA GLN A 245 19.76 2.94 27.48
C GLN A 245 18.96 4.14 28.00
N LEU A 246 17.65 3.97 28.20
CA LEU A 246 16.76 5.04 28.66
C LEU A 246 16.41 4.86 30.14
N SER A 247 16.28 5.99 30.86
CA SER A 247 15.83 5.97 32.27
C SER A 247 14.31 5.94 32.41
N GLU A 248 13.58 6.29 31.35
CA GLU A 248 12.12 6.26 31.31
C GLU A 248 11.65 4.97 30.62
N PRO A 249 10.52 4.39 31.05
CA PRO A 249 9.95 3.23 30.38
C PRO A 249 9.56 3.59 28.95
N ILE A 250 9.94 2.72 28.03
CA ILE A 250 9.53 2.78 26.63
C ILE A 250 8.09 2.27 26.54
N LYS A 251 7.24 2.98 25.78
CA LYS A 251 5.84 2.62 25.49
C LYS A 251 5.63 2.11 24.07
N ALA A 252 6.52 2.48 23.14
CA ALA A 252 6.49 2.02 21.76
C ALA A 252 7.85 2.19 21.09
N LEU A 253 8.13 1.33 20.11
CA LEU A 253 9.31 1.40 19.24
C LEU A 253 8.88 1.47 17.77
N ARG A 254 9.53 2.29 16.96
CA ARG A 254 9.34 2.32 15.49
C ARG A 254 10.68 2.49 14.79
N ILE A 255 10.89 1.78 13.69
CA ILE A 255 12.11 1.88 12.88
C ILE A 255 11.75 2.54 11.54
N ASP A 256 12.57 3.50 11.11
CA ASP A 256 12.49 4.08 9.77
C ASP A 256 12.88 3.04 8.71
N PRO A 257 12.13 2.88 7.59
CA PRO A 257 12.45 1.99 6.46
C PRO A 257 13.87 2.12 5.91
N ARG A 258 14.50 3.29 6.03
CA ARG A 258 15.87 3.58 5.59
C ARG A 258 16.93 3.14 6.61
N HIS A 259 16.52 2.57 7.74
CA HIS A 259 17.37 2.14 8.84
C HIS A 259 18.28 3.26 9.38
N MET A 260 17.83 4.51 9.28
CA MET A 260 18.54 5.66 9.82
C MET A 260 18.15 5.91 11.28
N TRP A 261 16.86 5.80 11.57
CA TRP A 261 16.30 6.21 12.85
C TRP A 261 15.53 5.07 13.52
N LEU A 262 15.70 4.98 14.84
CA LEU A 262 14.82 4.25 15.74
C LEU A 262 14.16 5.27 16.67
N PHE A 263 12.83 5.25 16.71
CA PHE A 263 12.00 6.10 17.54
C PHE A 263 11.55 5.29 18.75
N ALA A 264 12.00 5.69 19.94
CA ALA A 264 11.53 5.13 21.20
C ALA A 264 10.63 6.14 21.89
N VAL A 265 9.32 5.86 21.89
CA VAL A 265 8.34 6.68 22.58
C VAL A 265 8.45 6.36 24.06
N SER A 266 8.80 7.35 24.87
CA SER A 266 9.15 7.16 26.28
C SER A 266 8.38 8.13 27.17
N GLY A 267 8.11 7.68 28.40
CA GLY A 267 7.43 8.47 29.42
C GLY A 267 6.05 8.97 29.00
N ARG A 268 5.76 10.25 29.26
CA ARG A 268 4.42 10.82 29.03
C ARG A 268 4.23 11.39 27.63
N ALA A 269 5.22 12.07 27.08
CA ALA A 269 5.01 12.97 25.93
C ALA A 269 6.23 13.09 25.01
N SER A 270 7.17 12.16 25.09
CA SER A 270 8.47 12.30 24.43
C SER A 270 8.75 11.15 23.47
N VAL A 271 9.60 11.43 22.49
CA VAL A 271 10.27 10.44 21.67
C VAL A 271 11.77 10.64 21.76
N ASP A 272 12.49 9.58 22.10
CA ASP A 272 13.94 9.48 21.98
C ASP A 272 14.27 8.94 20.59
N VAL A 273 15.11 9.66 19.85
CA VAL A 273 15.47 9.31 18.47
C VAL A 273 16.92 8.88 18.42
N PHE A 274 17.15 7.64 17.98
CA PHE A 274 18.49 7.05 17.88
C PHE A 274 18.96 7.01 16.43
N ASP A 275 20.19 7.46 16.16
CA ASP A 275 20.86 7.24 14.87
C ASP A 275 21.40 5.80 14.85
N LEU A 276 20.78 4.93 14.07
CA LEU A 276 21.14 3.51 13.97
C LEU A 276 22.47 3.27 13.25
N ARG A 277 22.98 4.25 12.49
CA ARG A 277 24.27 4.14 11.79
C ARG A 277 25.41 4.49 12.72
N ARG A 278 25.21 5.51 13.55
CA ARG A 278 26.19 6.01 14.52
C ARG A 278 26.03 5.40 15.91
N LYS A 279 24.97 4.63 16.15
CA LYS A 279 24.70 3.90 17.41
C LYS A 279 24.65 4.84 18.64
N HIS A 280 24.01 6.00 18.49
CA HIS A 280 23.87 6.98 19.57
C HIS A 280 22.49 7.63 19.58
N LEU A 281 22.14 8.25 20.71
CA LEU A 281 20.95 9.07 20.84
C LEU A 281 21.17 10.40 20.11
N ASN A 282 20.37 10.65 19.07
CA ASN A 282 20.40 11.91 18.33
C ASN A 282 19.73 13.03 19.12
N GLY A 283 18.63 12.73 19.81
CA GLY A 283 17.96 13.69 20.67
C GLY A 283 16.62 13.21 21.21
N ARG A 284 16.10 13.95 22.19
CA ARG A 284 14.78 13.76 22.76
C ARG A 284 13.86 14.90 22.33
N TYR A 285 12.70 14.55 21.80
CA TYR A 285 11.73 15.51 21.27
C TYR A 285 10.39 15.35 21.97
N LYS A 286 9.72 16.48 22.22
CA LYS A 286 8.38 16.49 22.81
C LYS A 286 7.34 16.35 21.69
N LEU A 287 6.45 15.36 21.83
CA LEU A 287 5.38 15.07 20.87
C LEU A 287 4.06 15.76 21.21
N LEU A 288 3.79 16.01 22.50
CA LEU A 288 2.53 16.60 22.96
C LEU A 288 2.77 17.90 23.71
N ASN A 289 1.94 18.91 23.44
CA ASN A 289 1.90 20.16 24.21
C ASN A 289 0.74 20.09 25.22
N GLY A 290 1.03 19.85 26.50
CA GLY A 290 0.01 19.84 27.56
C GLY A 290 0.28 18.85 28.68
N LYS A 291 -0.79 18.48 29.41
CA LYS A 291 -0.77 17.49 30.51
C LYS A 291 -1.21 16.09 30.08
N GLY A 292 -1.63 15.90 28.83
CA GLY A 292 -1.96 14.58 28.28
C GLY A 292 -0.77 13.64 28.26
N GLU A 293 -1.03 12.38 27.95
CA GLU A 293 0.03 11.41 27.69
C GLU A 293 -0.21 10.68 26.37
N ILE A 294 0.88 10.19 25.78
CA ILE A 294 0.83 9.38 24.57
C ILE A 294 0.24 8.02 24.94
N THR A 295 -0.82 7.65 24.23
CA THR A 295 -1.53 6.38 24.37
C THR A 295 -1.25 5.43 23.21
N THR A 296 -1.00 5.97 22.01
CA THR A 296 -0.68 5.17 20.84
C THR A 296 0.21 5.93 19.87
N VAL A 297 1.03 5.19 19.13
CA VAL A 297 1.85 5.73 18.04
C VAL A 297 1.86 4.75 16.87
N ALA A 298 1.64 5.24 15.67
CA ALA A 298 1.71 4.46 14.44
C ALA A 298 2.62 5.17 13.42
N SER A 299 3.38 4.41 12.63
CA SER A 299 4.07 4.98 11.47
C SER A 299 3.07 5.28 10.36
N LEU A 300 3.22 6.40 9.68
CA LEU A 300 2.50 6.68 8.44
C LEU A 300 3.13 5.94 7.26
N LEU A 301 2.39 5.88 6.14
CA LEU A 301 2.90 5.37 4.88
C LEU A 301 4.22 6.07 4.52
N GLY A 302 5.23 5.28 4.15
CA GLY A 302 6.59 5.77 3.86
C GLY A 302 7.50 5.88 5.10
N GLY A 303 6.98 5.72 6.32
CA GLY A 303 7.78 5.49 7.53
C GLY A 303 8.57 6.68 8.10
N ILE A 304 8.48 7.86 7.48
CA ILE A 304 9.19 9.08 7.90
C ILE A 304 8.43 9.91 8.94
N SER A 305 7.15 9.58 9.18
CA SER A 305 6.28 10.32 10.08
C SER A 305 5.57 9.37 11.04
N LEU A 306 5.35 9.87 12.24
CA LEU A 306 4.60 9.21 13.30
C LEU A 306 3.25 9.91 13.47
N MET A 307 2.18 9.13 13.51
CA MET A 307 0.89 9.54 14.03
C MET A 307 0.86 9.24 15.53
N VAL A 308 0.52 10.24 16.33
CA VAL A 308 0.54 10.19 17.79
C VAL A 308 -0.87 10.45 18.30
N GLY A 309 -1.40 9.50 19.08
CA GLY A 309 -2.65 9.68 19.82
C GLY A 309 -2.38 10.00 21.28
N ASP A 310 -3.16 10.89 21.86
CA ASP A 310 -3.07 11.26 23.27
C ASP A 310 -4.31 10.88 24.09
N SER A 311 -4.16 10.95 25.42
CA SER A 311 -5.21 10.63 26.38
C SER A 311 -6.38 11.62 26.44
N ALA A 312 -6.28 12.76 25.74
CA ALA A 312 -7.39 13.72 25.57
C ALA A 312 -8.16 13.48 24.25
N GLY A 313 -7.81 12.46 23.48
CA GLY A 313 -8.41 12.16 22.17
C GLY A 313 -7.81 12.96 21.02
N GLY A 314 -6.72 13.69 21.26
CA GLY A 314 -5.98 14.40 20.22
C GLY A 314 -5.20 13.43 19.33
N ILE A 315 -5.17 13.73 18.04
CA ILE A 315 -4.34 13.03 17.04
C ILE A 315 -3.43 14.07 16.40
N GLY A 316 -2.13 13.84 16.48
CA GLY A 316 -1.10 14.69 15.88
C GLY A 316 -0.21 13.90 14.93
N GLN A 317 0.44 14.61 14.02
CA GLN A 317 1.52 14.07 13.20
C GLN A 317 2.84 14.72 13.61
N TRP A 318 3.87 13.91 13.74
CA TRP A 318 5.23 14.36 13.98
C TRP A 318 6.18 13.71 12.97
N PHE A 319 7.19 14.46 12.53
CA PHE A 319 8.25 13.96 11.68
C PHE A 319 9.57 14.62 12.05
N MET A 320 10.66 13.90 11.78
CA MET A 320 12.00 14.39 12.01
C MET A 320 12.40 15.31 10.84
N VAL A 321 12.66 16.59 11.16
CA VAL A 321 13.16 17.60 10.21
C VAL A 321 14.68 17.63 10.22
#